data_AF-A0A2V9HF57-F1
#
_entry.id   AF-A0A2V9HF57-F1
#
_cell.length_a   1.000
_cell.length_b   1.000
_cell.length_c   1.000
_cell.angle_alpha   90.00
_cell.angle_beta   90.00
_cell.angle_gamma   90.00
#
_symmetry.space_group_name_H-M   'P 1'
#
loop_
_entity.id
_entity.type
_entity.pdbx_description
1 polymer ?
#
loop_
_entity_poly.entity_id
_entity_poly.type
_entity_poly.pdbx_seq_one_letter_code
_entity_poly.pdbx_strand_id
1 'polypeptide(L)'
;MKLRPSFRFSRRTLFLAIGLATSFSAPPASAQVSPSEILNPDLRALEESYFQQLKTLNQSIARTKFPFPFYLSRFVGLDPAHQTEADSRGLEFARFHDRVILKATGNYNVAYDTGRLTQNERAASTFRTVVLPILEQLTAAVPEDLACDGIGFEISHHVHTRERSYDYEGKEILVVVLDRDDAWALARASTDSARQEILNRSKVYVSGTDFGLSLTERDPLNVQALPRSIPAKPDATSTARSSTFVARSSLLKSIHSRPSVSPDVPSPAGDPNPASGNPVLPSPRAVDPSPASSLPAPADAERLNEKHQAQLAALAKEGATKFHFADYAPPTFMVFRDEIALQMTLRNSIQFGRVKGSIYKRAAQSFDLFLAPQLKDLSDRISPDLQFQLFDFSVLNRLSPGVKGSSEAIEFICPRTALKQFVNAEITNQQLLDQSVVLVNGVRIALNLQLVE
;
A
#
# COMPACT_ATOMS: atom_id res chain seq x y z
N MET A 1 -64.69 -60.61 48.89
CA MET A 1 -64.23 -60.02 47.60
C MET A 1 -63.55 -58.70 47.93
N LYS A 2 -62.44 -58.35 47.26
CA LYS A 2 -61.64 -57.11 47.39
C LYS A 2 -60.32 -57.27 48.17
N LEU A 3 -59.32 -57.75 47.43
CA LEU A 3 -57.93 -57.37 47.65
C LEU A 3 -57.70 -55.97 47.05
N ARG A 4 -57.00 -55.13 47.80
CA ARG A 4 -56.35 -53.87 47.38
C ARG A 4 -54.99 -53.82 48.07
N PRO A 5 -53.96 -53.25 47.43
CA PRO A 5 -53.28 -52.15 48.09
C PRO A 5 -52.80 -51.03 47.16
N SER A 6 -52.48 -49.91 47.81
CA SER A 6 -52.05 -48.61 47.28
C SER A 6 -50.53 -48.45 47.27
N PHE A 7 -50.05 -47.63 46.32
CA PHE A 7 -48.64 -47.26 46.06
C PHE A 7 -48.04 -46.23 47.03
N ARG A 8 -46.72 -46.33 47.27
CA ARG A 8 -45.83 -45.20 47.64
C ARG A 8 -44.49 -45.33 46.90
N PHE A 9 -44.01 -44.20 46.38
CA PHE A 9 -42.72 -44.00 45.72
C PHE A 9 -41.60 -43.78 46.76
N SER A 10 -40.41 -44.35 46.55
CA SER A 10 -39.20 -44.07 47.32
C SER A 10 -37.99 -43.82 46.40
N ARG A 11 -37.30 -42.71 46.67
CA ARG A 11 -36.11 -42.19 45.99
C ARG A 11 -34.89 -43.05 46.32
N ARG A 12 -34.27 -43.68 45.32
CA ARG A 12 -32.82 -43.98 45.22
C ARG A 12 -32.55 -44.57 43.84
N THR A 13 -31.39 -44.23 43.27
CA THR A 13 -30.81 -44.71 42.00
C THR A 13 -31.50 -44.30 40.69
N LEU A 14 -31.26 -43.06 40.26
CA LEU A 14 -31.05 -42.74 38.85
C LEU A 14 -30.14 -41.51 38.76
N PHE A 15 -29.27 -41.45 37.74
CA PHE A 15 -28.31 -40.39 37.41
C PHE A 15 -26.90 -40.48 38.06
N LEU A 16 -26.21 -41.56 37.72
CA LEU A 16 -24.79 -41.51 37.39
C LEU A 16 -24.66 -40.89 35.98
N ALA A 17 -23.66 -40.04 35.76
CA ALA A 17 -23.28 -39.38 34.49
C ALA A 17 -24.00 -38.07 34.11
N ILE A 18 -23.77 -37.00 34.89
CA ILE A 18 -23.67 -35.63 34.34
C ILE A 18 -22.37 -35.03 34.90
N GLY A 19 -21.26 -35.44 34.31
CA GLY A 19 -19.93 -34.91 34.55
C GLY A 19 -19.15 -35.00 33.24
N LEU A 20 -18.57 -33.88 32.81
CA LEU A 20 -17.80 -33.69 31.58
C LEU A 20 -18.61 -33.72 30.26
N ALA A 21 -19.19 -32.58 29.93
CA ALA A 21 -19.25 -32.10 28.54
C ALA A 21 -19.35 -30.57 28.49
N THR A 22 -18.49 -29.87 29.24
CA THR A 22 -18.08 -28.53 28.82
C THR A 22 -17.09 -28.72 27.69
N SER A 23 -17.61 -29.01 26.51
CA SER A 23 -16.87 -28.84 25.26
C SER A 23 -16.44 -27.39 25.21
N PHE A 24 -15.16 -27.15 25.56
CA PHE A 24 -14.41 -26.00 25.11
C PHE A 24 -14.46 -26.04 23.58
N SER A 25 -15.44 -25.37 23.00
CA SER A 25 -15.35 -24.93 21.62
C SER A 25 -14.23 -23.89 21.61
N ALA A 26 -12.99 -24.36 21.45
CA ALA A 26 -11.91 -23.48 21.06
C ALA A 26 -12.40 -22.75 19.79
N PRO A 27 -12.31 -21.40 19.75
CA PRO A 27 -12.64 -20.68 18.53
C PRO A 27 -11.82 -21.29 17.39
N PRO A 28 -12.39 -21.45 16.18
CA PRO A 28 -11.66 -22.00 15.06
C PRO A 28 -10.40 -21.15 14.87
N ALA A 29 -9.24 -21.76 15.17
CA ALA A 29 -7.96 -21.11 14.96
C ALA A 29 -7.81 -20.88 13.46
N SER A 30 -7.99 -19.63 13.04
CA SER A 30 -7.86 -19.13 11.68
C SER A 30 -6.62 -19.74 11.03
N ALA A 31 -6.87 -20.66 10.10
CA ALA A 31 -5.81 -21.39 9.42
C ALA A 31 -5.25 -20.48 8.33
N GLN A 32 -3.92 -20.33 8.33
CA GLN A 32 -3.03 -19.94 7.23
C GLN A 32 -3.64 -19.92 5.81
N VAL A 33 -3.17 -19.03 4.93
CA VAL A 33 -3.67 -18.89 3.54
C VAL A 33 -3.73 -20.27 2.87
N SER A 34 -4.91 -20.67 2.38
CA SER A 34 -5.02 -21.97 1.73
C SER A 34 -4.23 -21.93 0.43
N PRO A 35 -3.45 -22.97 0.10
CA PRO A 35 -2.77 -23.01 -1.18
C PRO A 35 -3.71 -22.93 -2.38
N SER A 36 -4.97 -23.38 -2.22
CA SER A 36 -6.01 -23.24 -3.25
C SER A 36 -6.33 -21.78 -3.61
N GLU A 37 -6.05 -20.83 -2.71
CA GLU A 37 -6.22 -19.39 -2.95
C GLU A 37 -5.03 -18.75 -3.69
N ILE A 38 -3.92 -19.48 -3.87
CA ILE A 38 -2.72 -18.99 -4.54
C ILE A 38 -2.80 -19.34 -6.03
N LEU A 39 -2.85 -18.32 -6.88
CA LEU A 39 -3.04 -18.49 -8.33
C LEU A 39 -1.76 -18.94 -9.05
N ASN A 40 -0.59 -18.48 -8.58
CA ASN A 40 0.69 -18.86 -9.18
C ASN A 40 1.02 -20.32 -8.77
N PRO A 41 1.25 -21.23 -9.73
CA PRO A 41 1.45 -22.66 -9.43
C PRO A 41 2.71 -22.93 -8.61
N ASP A 42 3.80 -22.18 -8.82
CA ASP A 42 5.05 -22.35 -8.09
C ASP A 42 4.88 -21.93 -6.63
N LEU A 43 4.24 -20.76 -6.41
CA LEU A 43 3.95 -20.26 -5.07
C LEU A 43 2.94 -21.17 -4.34
N ARG A 44 1.95 -21.72 -5.07
CA ARG A 44 1.01 -22.70 -4.53
C ARG A 44 1.74 -23.94 -4.05
N ALA A 45 2.64 -24.50 -4.86
CA ALA A 45 3.40 -25.69 -4.50
C ALA A 45 4.25 -25.47 -3.24
N LEU A 46 4.84 -24.27 -3.09
CA LEU A 46 5.56 -23.89 -1.87
C LEU A 46 4.63 -23.77 -0.66
N GLU A 47 3.49 -23.09 -0.81
CA GLU A 47 2.51 -22.97 0.27
C GLU A 47 1.99 -24.35 0.70
N GLU A 48 1.72 -25.28 -0.25
CA GLU A 48 1.34 -26.67 0.04
C GLU A 48 2.43 -27.40 0.81
N SER A 49 3.68 -27.26 0.37
CA SER A 49 4.84 -27.96 0.95
C SER A 49 5.10 -27.55 2.40
N TYR A 50 4.91 -26.26 2.72
CA TYR A 50 5.20 -25.71 4.06
C TYR A 50 3.96 -25.37 4.88
N PHE A 51 2.76 -25.79 4.45
CA PHE A 51 1.49 -25.36 5.05
C PHE A 51 1.40 -25.59 6.57
N GLN A 52 1.89 -26.74 7.05
CA GLN A 52 1.85 -27.07 8.48
C GLN A 52 2.81 -26.21 9.31
N GLN A 53 4.00 -25.93 8.77
CA GLN A 53 5.00 -25.05 9.38
C GLN A 53 4.46 -23.63 9.45
N LEU A 54 3.86 -23.14 8.36
CA LEU A 54 3.24 -21.81 8.31
C LEU A 54 2.08 -21.67 9.30
N LYS A 55 1.24 -22.71 9.43
CA LYS A 55 0.16 -22.73 10.44
C LYS A 55 0.70 -22.69 11.87
N THR A 56 1.77 -23.44 12.14
CA THR A 56 2.45 -23.44 13.45
C THR A 56 3.10 -22.10 13.74
N LEU A 57 3.77 -21.50 12.74
CA LEU A 57 4.38 -20.19 12.83
C LEU A 57 3.34 -19.10 13.10
N ASN A 58 2.22 -19.10 12.37
CA ASN A 58 1.11 -18.16 12.59
C ASN A 58 0.61 -18.21 14.04
N GLN A 59 0.40 -19.42 14.57
CA GLN A 59 -0.03 -19.62 15.95
C GLN A 59 1.04 -19.20 16.97
N SER A 60 2.33 -19.40 16.67
CA SER A 60 3.42 -18.97 17.55
C SER A 60 3.49 -17.45 17.62
N ILE A 61 3.44 -16.78 16.47
CA ILE A 61 3.42 -15.31 16.39
C ILE A 61 2.22 -14.73 17.13
N ALA A 62 1.03 -15.33 16.97
CA ALA A 62 -0.18 -14.91 17.68
C ALA A 62 -0.07 -15.05 19.21
N ARG A 63 0.84 -15.89 19.72
CA ARG A 63 1.11 -16.06 21.15
C ARG A 63 2.27 -15.20 21.66
N THR A 64 3.07 -14.62 20.76
CA THR A 64 4.15 -13.71 21.12
C THR A 64 3.60 -12.46 21.81
N LYS A 65 4.22 -12.07 22.92
CA LYS A 65 3.84 -10.87 23.65
C LYS A 65 4.57 -9.66 23.08
N PHE A 66 3.81 -8.73 22.54
CA PHE A 66 4.29 -7.43 22.08
C PHE A 66 3.86 -6.33 23.09
N PRO A 67 4.59 -5.20 23.18
CA PRO A 67 4.23 -4.09 24.07
C PRO A 67 2.85 -3.49 23.79
N PHE A 68 2.47 -3.44 22.50
CA PHE A 68 1.11 -3.14 22.04
C PHE A 68 0.57 -4.33 21.26
N PRO A 69 -0.76 -4.49 21.13
CA PRO A 69 -1.34 -5.58 20.35
C PRO A 69 -0.77 -5.62 18.92
N PHE A 70 -0.35 -6.81 18.51
CA PHE A 70 0.02 -7.10 17.13
C PHE A 70 -0.92 -8.16 16.59
N TYR A 71 -1.48 -7.91 15.41
CA TYR A 71 -2.35 -8.84 14.72
C TYR A 71 -1.71 -9.22 13.39
N LEU A 72 -1.33 -10.49 13.24
CA LEU A 72 -1.10 -11.05 11.91
C LEU A 72 -2.36 -10.82 11.08
N SER A 73 -2.17 -10.33 9.88
CA SER A 73 -3.25 -10.01 8.96
C SER A 73 -2.73 -10.05 7.55
N ARG A 74 -3.53 -10.57 6.63
CA ARG A 74 -3.21 -10.51 5.20
C ARG A 74 -3.15 -9.06 4.67
N PHE A 75 -3.75 -8.12 5.41
CA PHE A 75 -3.81 -6.69 5.09
C PHE A 75 -3.23 -5.84 6.21
N VAL A 76 -2.41 -4.86 5.85
CA VAL A 76 -1.93 -3.82 6.77
C VAL A 76 -2.74 -2.53 6.65
N GLY A 77 -2.60 -1.64 7.64
CA GLY A 77 -3.27 -0.36 7.66
C GLY A 77 -4.72 -0.43 8.13
N LEU A 78 -5.13 -1.51 8.79
CA LEU A 78 -6.49 -1.66 9.34
C LEU A 78 -6.70 -0.77 10.57
N ASP A 79 -7.91 -0.28 10.75
CA ASP A 79 -8.29 0.40 12.00
C ASP A 79 -8.34 -0.63 13.15
N PRO A 80 -7.84 -0.31 14.36
CA PRO A 80 -7.90 -1.20 15.52
C PRO A 80 -9.28 -1.82 15.76
N ALA A 81 -10.38 -1.10 15.48
CA ALA A 81 -11.74 -1.58 15.64
C ALA A 81 -12.11 -2.75 14.68
N HIS A 82 -11.35 -2.92 13.59
CA HIS A 82 -11.62 -3.92 12.55
C HIS A 82 -10.57 -5.03 12.48
N GLN A 83 -9.48 -4.94 13.26
CA GLN A 83 -8.38 -5.90 13.20
C GLN A 83 -8.72 -7.28 13.80
N THR A 84 -9.58 -7.34 14.82
CA THR A 84 -10.00 -8.62 15.42
C THR A 84 -10.88 -9.46 14.51
N GLU A 85 -11.50 -8.82 13.51
CA GLU A 85 -12.36 -9.47 12.50
C GLU A 85 -11.63 -9.65 11.16
N ALA A 86 -10.39 -9.16 11.07
CA ALA A 86 -9.60 -9.21 9.86
C ALA A 86 -9.11 -10.63 9.53
N ASP A 87 -8.83 -10.84 8.25
CA ASP A 87 -8.20 -12.07 7.79
C ASP A 87 -6.82 -12.22 8.43
N SER A 88 -6.71 -13.04 9.48
CA SER A 88 -5.49 -13.19 10.27
C SER A 88 -4.41 -14.05 9.62
N ARG A 89 -4.59 -14.42 8.35
CA ARG A 89 -3.68 -15.26 7.56
C ARG A 89 -2.57 -14.40 6.95
N GLY A 90 -1.78 -13.80 7.83
CA GLY A 90 -0.73 -12.84 7.46
C GLY A 90 0.59 -13.45 7.03
N LEU A 91 0.66 -14.74 6.70
CA LEU A 91 1.85 -15.35 6.12
C LEU A 91 1.49 -15.84 4.71
N GLU A 92 2.37 -15.73 3.73
CA GLU A 92 2.22 -16.37 2.40
C GLU A 92 3.54 -16.34 1.64
N PHE A 93 3.74 -17.27 0.70
CA PHE A 93 4.77 -17.09 -0.33
C PHE A 93 4.32 -16.09 -1.39
N ALA A 94 5.19 -15.13 -1.74
CA ALA A 94 4.91 -14.07 -2.70
C ALA A 94 6.14 -13.78 -3.59
N ARG A 95 5.94 -13.15 -4.75
CA ARG A 95 7.05 -12.69 -5.62
C ARG A 95 7.38 -11.22 -5.40
N PHE A 96 8.55 -10.88 -4.91
CA PHE A 96 9.04 -9.51 -4.81
C PHE A 96 10.18 -9.29 -5.81
N HIS A 97 9.98 -8.44 -6.82
CA HIS A 97 10.98 -8.18 -7.89
C HIS A 97 11.57 -9.48 -8.48
N ASP A 98 10.70 -10.38 -8.94
CA ASP A 98 10.98 -11.74 -9.46
C ASP A 98 11.52 -12.77 -8.48
N ARG A 99 11.71 -12.38 -7.22
CA ARG A 99 12.19 -13.26 -6.17
C ARG A 99 11.05 -13.84 -5.38
N VAL A 100 11.08 -15.13 -5.14
CA VAL A 100 10.13 -15.78 -4.24
C VAL A 100 10.54 -15.45 -2.80
N ILE A 101 9.64 -14.89 -2.01
CA ILE A 101 9.86 -14.59 -0.60
C ILE A 101 8.78 -15.22 0.26
N LEU A 102 9.14 -15.64 1.49
CA LEU A 102 8.15 -15.88 2.53
C LEU A 102 7.84 -14.54 3.21
N LYS A 103 6.60 -14.08 3.09
CA LYS A 103 6.15 -12.78 3.56
C LYS A 103 5.35 -12.94 4.86
N ALA A 104 5.63 -12.08 5.84
CA ALA A 104 4.84 -11.90 7.06
C ALA A 104 4.23 -10.49 7.10
N THR A 105 2.96 -10.41 7.49
CA THR A 105 2.15 -9.19 7.37
C THR A 105 1.26 -9.00 8.58
N GLY A 106 1.17 -7.77 9.09
CA GLY A 106 0.32 -7.50 10.24
C GLY A 106 0.26 -6.04 10.68
N ASN A 107 -0.62 -5.80 11.65
CA ASN A 107 -0.90 -4.48 12.18
C ASN A 107 -0.42 -4.41 13.63
N TYR A 108 0.44 -3.44 13.93
CA TYR A 108 0.95 -3.16 15.27
C TYR A 108 0.29 -1.91 15.83
N ASN A 109 -0.46 -2.05 16.93
CA ASN A 109 -1.31 -0.99 17.49
C ASN A 109 -0.58 0.00 18.39
N VAL A 110 0.68 0.27 18.07
CA VAL A 110 1.39 1.42 18.62
C VAL A 110 0.96 2.67 17.86
N ALA A 111 0.80 3.78 18.58
CA ALA A 111 0.60 5.11 18.02
C ALA A 111 1.77 6.02 18.41
N TYR A 112 2.74 6.19 17.51
CA TYR A 112 3.91 7.02 17.79
C TYR A 112 3.62 8.51 17.63
N ASP A 113 4.20 9.35 18.50
CA ASP A 113 4.09 10.80 18.43
C ASP A 113 5.10 11.37 17.43
N THR A 114 4.62 11.98 16.35
CA THR A 114 5.47 12.54 15.28
C THR A 114 6.23 13.79 15.71
N GLY A 115 5.81 14.47 16.77
CA GLY A 115 6.53 15.60 17.36
C GLY A 115 7.69 15.18 18.24
N ARG A 116 7.70 13.92 18.72
CA ARG A 116 8.75 13.38 19.60
C ARG A 116 9.74 12.47 18.89
N LEU A 117 9.27 11.66 17.95
CA LEU A 117 10.07 10.67 17.24
C LEU A 117 10.14 10.99 15.75
N THR A 118 11.32 10.88 15.14
CA THR A 118 11.46 10.94 13.68
C THR A 118 10.87 9.69 13.01
N GLN A 119 10.70 9.75 11.69
CA GLN A 119 10.28 8.58 10.92
C GLN A 119 11.25 7.40 11.08
N ASN A 120 12.56 7.66 11.14
CA ASN A 120 13.55 6.61 11.35
C ASN A 120 13.46 6.00 12.74
N GLU A 121 13.31 6.81 13.80
CA GLU A 121 13.15 6.30 15.18
C GLU A 121 11.89 5.42 15.32
N ARG A 122 10.77 5.81 14.68
CA ARG A 122 9.54 5.00 14.66
C ARG A 122 9.71 3.69 13.90
N ALA A 123 10.31 3.73 12.72
CA ALA A 123 10.59 2.55 11.92
C ALA A 123 11.55 1.60 12.64
N ALA A 124 12.62 2.12 13.26
CA ALA A 124 13.60 1.35 14.01
C ALA A 124 12.99 0.74 15.28
N SER A 125 12.06 1.44 15.94
CA SER A 125 11.28 0.89 17.04
C SER A 125 10.39 -0.26 16.58
N THR A 126 9.63 -0.08 15.49
CA THR A 126 8.77 -1.14 14.93
C THR A 126 9.58 -2.35 14.49
N PHE A 127 10.74 -2.14 13.85
CA PHE A 127 11.66 -3.20 13.47
C PHE A 127 12.11 -4.03 14.68
N ARG A 128 12.60 -3.37 15.74
CA ARG A 128 13.08 -4.07 16.94
C ARG A 128 11.97 -4.78 17.69
N THR A 129 10.81 -4.16 17.80
CA THR A 129 9.73 -4.64 18.64
C THR A 129 8.87 -5.69 17.96
N VAL A 130 8.76 -5.65 16.62
CA VAL A 130 7.86 -6.53 15.87
C VAL A 130 8.62 -7.42 14.91
N VAL A 131 9.45 -6.84 14.03
CA VAL A 131 10.13 -7.63 12.98
C VAL A 131 11.10 -8.64 13.58
N LEU A 132 11.96 -8.23 14.52
CA LEU A 132 12.93 -9.15 15.13
C LEU A 132 12.27 -10.33 15.86
N PRO A 133 11.28 -10.15 16.76
CA PRO A 133 10.63 -11.30 17.40
C PRO A 133 9.90 -12.22 16.42
N ILE A 134 9.28 -11.69 15.36
CA ILE A 134 8.65 -12.54 14.33
C ILE A 134 9.71 -13.32 13.56
N LEU A 135 10.84 -12.70 13.23
CA LEU A 135 11.96 -13.35 12.54
C LEU A 135 12.57 -14.48 13.39
N GLU A 136 12.69 -14.28 14.71
CA GLU A 136 13.11 -15.34 15.65
C GLU A 136 12.14 -16.54 15.62
N GLN A 137 10.82 -16.28 15.62
CA GLN A 137 9.83 -17.35 15.50
C GLN A 137 9.90 -18.05 14.14
N LEU A 138 10.09 -17.29 13.07
CA LEU A 138 10.17 -17.81 11.71
C LEU A 138 11.37 -18.74 11.55
N THR A 139 12.57 -18.27 11.90
CA THR A 139 13.82 -19.04 11.76
C THR A 139 13.87 -20.27 12.67
N ALA A 140 13.04 -20.33 13.71
CA ALA A 140 12.84 -21.52 14.54
C ALA A 140 11.82 -22.52 13.96
N ALA A 141 10.86 -22.06 13.15
CA ALA A 141 9.75 -22.86 12.64
C ALA A 141 9.96 -23.42 11.23
N VAL A 142 10.80 -22.78 10.42
CA VAL A 142 11.09 -23.18 9.03
C VAL A 142 12.58 -23.49 8.85
N PRO A 143 12.95 -24.42 7.95
CA PRO A 143 14.34 -24.82 7.80
C PRO A 143 15.16 -23.74 7.09
N GLU A 144 16.48 -23.71 7.34
CA GLU A 144 17.38 -22.70 6.78
C GLU A 144 17.47 -22.79 5.25
N ASP A 145 17.34 -23.98 4.67
CA ASP A 145 17.28 -24.25 3.23
C ASP A 145 15.89 -24.06 2.61
N LEU A 146 15.04 -23.23 3.23
CA LEU A 146 13.72 -22.87 2.72
C LEU A 146 13.78 -22.52 1.22
N ALA A 147 12.90 -23.11 0.41
CA ALA A 147 12.87 -22.95 -1.04
C ALA A 147 12.30 -21.59 -1.49
N CYS A 148 12.91 -20.50 -1.00
CA CYS A 148 12.64 -19.13 -1.40
C CYS A 148 13.93 -18.32 -1.41
N ASP A 149 13.92 -17.19 -2.08
CA ASP A 149 15.07 -16.29 -2.20
C ASP A 149 15.24 -15.37 -0.99
N GLY A 150 14.18 -15.13 -0.21
CA GLY A 150 14.23 -14.16 0.89
C GLY A 150 13.04 -14.19 1.86
N ILE A 151 13.14 -13.37 2.91
CA ILE A 151 12.10 -13.20 3.92
C ILE A 151 11.64 -11.73 3.91
N GLY A 152 10.33 -11.52 3.82
CA GLY A 152 9.72 -10.19 3.79
C GLY A 152 8.83 -9.93 5.00
N PHE A 153 8.84 -8.69 5.47
CA PHE A 153 7.95 -8.19 6.51
C PHE A 153 7.22 -6.96 5.97
N GLU A 154 5.92 -6.87 6.22
CA GLU A 154 5.10 -5.68 5.96
C GLU A 154 4.25 -5.39 7.20
N ILE A 155 4.65 -4.38 7.97
CA ILE A 155 4.06 -4.07 9.28
C ILE A 155 3.52 -2.65 9.26
N SER A 156 2.23 -2.45 9.52
CA SER A 156 1.69 -1.11 9.77
C SER A 156 1.74 -0.73 11.23
N HIS A 157 2.00 0.55 11.50
CA HIS A 157 1.82 1.18 12.80
C HIS A 157 1.13 2.53 12.66
N HIS A 158 0.57 3.02 13.75
CA HIS A 158 -0.10 4.32 13.80
C HIS A 158 0.90 5.42 14.14
N VAL A 159 0.63 6.61 13.61
CA VAL A 159 1.32 7.84 13.96
C VAL A 159 0.29 8.89 14.32
N HIS A 160 0.56 9.71 15.32
CA HIS A 160 -0.32 10.82 15.64
C HIS A 160 0.47 12.12 15.73
N THR A 161 -0.19 13.19 15.28
CA THR A 161 0.33 14.56 15.36
C THR A 161 -0.60 15.38 16.23
N ARG A 162 -0.05 16.02 17.27
CA ARG A 162 -0.75 17.02 18.08
C ARG A 162 -0.43 18.40 17.54
N GLU A 163 -1.28 18.92 16.65
CA GLU A 163 -1.28 20.34 16.34
C GLU A 163 -2.34 21.06 17.17
N ARG A 164 -2.13 22.35 17.47
CA ARG A 164 -2.81 23.15 18.51
C ARG A 164 -4.36 23.23 18.42
N SER A 165 -5.00 22.50 17.51
CA SER A 165 -6.47 22.50 17.37
C SER A 165 -7.09 21.16 16.95
N TYR A 166 -6.31 20.14 16.55
CA TYR A 166 -6.83 18.84 16.09
C TYR A 166 -5.80 17.72 16.32
N ASP A 167 -6.29 16.54 16.73
CA ASP A 167 -5.51 15.30 16.73
C ASP A 167 -5.70 14.62 15.36
N TYR A 168 -4.60 14.38 14.63
CA TYR A 168 -4.61 13.59 13.40
C TYR A 168 -3.90 12.26 13.64
N GLU A 169 -4.56 11.15 13.34
CA GLU A 169 -3.99 9.81 13.37
C GLU A 169 -3.75 9.31 11.94
N GLY A 170 -2.47 9.23 11.56
CA GLY A 170 -2.02 8.63 10.30
C GLY A 170 -1.51 7.21 10.50
N LYS A 171 -1.10 6.57 9.41
CA LYS A 171 -0.48 5.24 9.43
C LYS A 171 0.81 5.26 8.61
N GLU A 172 1.80 4.53 9.10
CA GLU A 172 3.03 4.25 8.39
C GLU A 172 3.18 2.74 8.25
N ILE A 173 3.85 2.31 7.18
CA ILE A 173 4.04 0.89 6.89
C ILE A 173 5.52 0.64 6.66
N LEU A 174 6.11 -0.14 7.56
CA LEU A 174 7.49 -0.60 7.45
C LEU A 174 7.51 -1.89 6.63
N VAL A 175 8.24 -1.87 5.53
CA VAL A 175 8.56 -3.06 4.74
C VAL A 175 10.05 -3.36 4.88
N VAL A 176 10.40 -4.60 5.19
CA VAL A 176 11.78 -5.08 5.22
C VAL A 176 11.87 -6.36 4.42
N VAL A 177 12.74 -6.40 3.41
CA VAL A 177 13.00 -7.58 2.57
C VAL A 177 14.46 -7.97 2.70
N LEU A 178 14.68 -9.15 3.27
CA LEU A 178 15.99 -9.75 3.53
C LEU A 178 16.26 -10.84 2.49
N ASP A 179 17.52 -10.98 2.08
CA ASP A 179 17.97 -12.23 1.45
C ASP A 179 17.79 -13.40 2.43
N ARG A 180 17.60 -14.62 1.90
CA ARG A 180 17.38 -15.82 2.74
C ARG A 180 18.48 -15.94 3.78
N ASP A 181 19.74 -16.01 3.38
CA ASP A 181 20.86 -16.20 4.32
C ASP A 181 20.98 -15.03 5.34
N ASP A 182 20.71 -13.80 4.89
CA ASP A 182 20.72 -12.61 5.75
C ASP A 182 19.60 -12.64 6.81
N ALA A 183 18.45 -13.27 6.53
CA ALA A 183 17.38 -13.41 7.51
C ALA A 183 17.81 -14.29 8.71
N TRP A 184 18.51 -15.40 8.46
CA TRP A 184 19.06 -16.25 9.54
C TRP A 184 20.24 -15.58 10.24
N ALA A 185 21.10 -14.87 9.50
CA ALA A 185 22.18 -14.09 10.10
C ALA A 185 21.62 -12.99 11.02
N LEU A 186 20.55 -12.31 10.61
CA LEU A 186 19.92 -11.23 11.37
C LEU A 186 19.27 -11.75 12.65
N ALA A 187 18.60 -12.91 12.59
CA ALA A 187 18.03 -13.57 13.77
C ALA A 187 19.10 -13.96 14.81
N ARG A 188 20.29 -14.36 14.35
CA ARG A 188 21.43 -14.75 15.21
C ARG A 188 22.22 -13.54 15.73
N ALA A 189 22.07 -12.37 15.11
CA ALA A 189 22.82 -11.18 15.48
C ALA A 189 22.37 -10.60 16.83
N SER A 190 23.33 -10.38 17.73
CA SER A 190 23.10 -9.92 19.11
C SER A 190 23.34 -8.41 19.31
N THR A 191 23.93 -7.72 18.33
CA THR A 191 24.25 -6.28 18.43
C THR A 191 23.59 -5.50 17.31
N ASP A 192 23.25 -4.24 17.58
CA ASP A 192 22.66 -3.36 16.57
C ASP A 192 23.64 -3.05 15.43
N SER A 193 24.95 -3.05 15.68
CA SER A 193 25.96 -2.89 14.62
C SER A 193 25.91 -4.04 13.62
N ALA A 194 25.89 -5.29 14.10
CA ALA A 194 25.81 -6.47 13.22
C ALA A 194 24.47 -6.51 12.47
N ARG A 195 23.37 -6.14 13.13
CA ARG A 195 22.05 -6.03 12.50
C ARG A 195 22.02 -4.93 11.45
N GLN A 196 22.68 -3.80 11.71
CA GLN A 196 22.75 -2.68 10.77
C GLN A 196 23.48 -3.06 9.49
N GLU A 197 24.59 -3.79 9.57
CA GLU A 197 25.32 -4.27 8.38
C GLU A 197 24.44 -5.12 7.46
N ILE A 198 23.61 -5.99 8.05
CA ILE A 198 22.66 -6.83 7.31
C ILE A 198 21.51 -5.97 6.73
N LEU A 199 20.98 -5.03 7.50
CA LEU A 199 19.93 -4.11 7.02
C LEU A 199 20.39 -3.20 5.89
N ASN A 200 21.66 -2.78 5.90
CA ASN A 200 22.26 -1.98 4.83
C ASN A 200 22.26 -2.74 3.48
N ARG A 201 22.36 -4.06 3.53
CA ARG A 201 22.26 -4.95 2.36
C ARG A 201 20.83 -5.25 1.91
N SER A 202 19.90 -5.21 2.86
CA SER A 202 18.47 -5.51 2.66
C SER A 202 17.77 -4.43 1.85
N LYS A 203 16.49 -4.61 1.49
CA LYS A 203 15.61 -3.53 0.99
C LYS A 203 14.64 -3.14 2.09
N VAL A 204 14.53 -1.84 2.35
CA VAL A 204 13.63 -1.31 3.39
C VAL A 204 12.82 -0.20 2.77
N TYR A 205 11.51 -0.20 3.02
CA TYR A 205 10.61 0.86 2.59
C TYR A 205 9.79 1.36 3.76
N VAL A 206 9.53 2.66 3.79
CA VAL A 206 8.55 3.25 4.71
C VAL A 206 7.46 3.90 3.86
N SER A 207 6.23 3.40 4.00
CA SER A 207 5.06 3.85 3.25
C SER A 207 5.27 3.86 1.72
N GLY A 208 6.03 2.88 1.22
CA GLY A 208 6.31 2.70 -0.22
C GLY A 208 7.58 3.41 -0.73
N THR A 209 8.23 4.23 0.08
CA THR A 209 9.47 4.94 -0.30
C THR A 209 10.69 4.15 0.14
N ASP A 210 11.68 3.95 -0.74
CA ASP A 210 12.97 3.31 -0.40
C ASP A 210 13.65 4.09 0.73
N PHE A 211 14.05 3.37 1.77
CA PHE A 211 14.40 3.95 3.06
C PHE A 211 15.70 3.35 3.60
N GLY A 212 16.61 4.21 4.06
CA GLY A 212 17.84 3.80 4.73
C GLY A 212 17.58 3.67 6.22
N LEU A 213 17.02 2.55 6.67
CA LEU A 213 16.72 2.37 8.09
C LEU A 213 18.03 2.35 8.90
N SER A 214 18.17 3.32 9.81
CA SER A 214 19.22 3.33 10.82
C SER A 214 18.69 2.83 12.15
N LEU A 215 19.35 1.86 12.76
CA LEU A 215 19.02 1.38 14.10
C LEU A 215 19.55 2.35 15.16
N THR A 216 20.71 2.96 14.94
CA THR A 216 21.42 3.74 15.97
C THR A 216 21.23 5.25 15.84
N GLU A 217 20.92 5.74 14.64
CA GLU A 217 20.81 7.18 14.38
C GLU A 217 19.36 7.66 14.41
N ARG A 218 19.19 8.96 14.63
CA ARG A 218 17.89 9.61 14.61
C ARG A 218 17.36 9.77 13.18
N ASP A 219 18.24 9.98 12.21
CA ASP A 219 17.89 10.24 10.82
C ASP A 219 18.17 9.01 9.94
N PRO A 220 17.48 8.87 8.79
CA PRO A 220 17.72 7.75 7.89
C PRO A 220 19.07 7.86 7.17
N LEU A 221 19.64 6.71 6.84
CA LEU A 221 20.84 6.59 6.01
C LEU A 221 20.54 7.00 4.56
N ASN A 222 21.57 7.49 3.87
CA ASN A 222 21.47 7.76 2.44
C ASN A 222 21.38 6.44 1.65
N VAL A 223 20.20 6.16 1.10
CA VAL A 223 19.90 4.94 0.34
C VAL A 223 20.87 4.68 -0.81
N GLN A 224 21.33 5.72 -1.51
CA GLN A 224 22.23 5.57 -2.65
C GLN A 224 23.65 5.13 -2.24
N ALA A 225 24.02 5.36 -0.98
CA ALA A 225 25.31 4.97 -0.43
C ALA A 225 25.29 3.55 0.18
N LEU A 226 24.13 2.89 0.24
CA LEU A 226 24.01 1.57 0.85
C LEU A 226 24.36 0.43 -0.14
N PRO A 227 25.13 -0.58 0.28
CA PRO A 227 25.47 -1.73 -0.54
C PRO A 227 24.29 -2.70 -0.63
N ARG A 228 23.25 -2.37 -1.40
CA ARG A 228 22.05 -3.20 -1.55
C ARG A 228 22.38 -4.51 -2.29
N SER A 229 22.07 -5.65 -1.69
CA SER A 229 22.20 -6.98 -2.31
C SER A 229 21.13 -7.26 -3.37
N ILE A 230 19.98 -6.58 -3.27
CA ILE A 230 18.84 -6.75 -4.16
C ILE A 230 18.87 -5.65 -5.24
N PRO A 231 18.89 -5.98 -6.54
CA PRO A 231 18.84 -5.00 -7.62
C PRO A 231 17.57 -4.13 -7.53
N ALA A 232 17.69 -2.83 -7.79
CA ALA A 232 16.60 -1.86 -7.66
C ALA A 232 15.57 -1.88 -8.81
N LYS A 233 15.66 -2.84 -9.74
CA LYS A 233 14.84 -2.83 -10.95
C LYS A 233 13.49 -3.53 -10.68
N PRO A 234 12.35 -2.84 -10.77
CA PRO A 234 11.06 -3.48 -10.67
C PRO A 234 10.74 -4.21 -11.98
N ASP A 235 10.38 -5.48 -11.87
CA ASP A 235 9.84 -6.27 -12.99
C ASP A 235 8.33 -6.52 -12.82
N ALA A 236 7.65 -6.73 -13.95
CA ALA A 236 6.19 -6.78 -14.07
C ALA A 236 5.54 -8.02 -13.41
N THR A 237 6.34 -8.94 -12.86
CA THR A 237 5.93 -10.24 -12.30
C THR A 237 5.87 -10.27 -10.76
N SER A 238 6.03 -9.12 -10.09
CA SER A 238 5.97 -9.01 -8.63
C SER A 238 4.55 -9.24 -8.10
N THR A 239 4.30 -10.34 -7.39
CA THR A 239 3.04 -10.66 -6.70
C THR A 239 3.04 -10.28 -5.21
N ALA A 240 4.18 -9.83 -4.67
CA ALA A 240 4.32 -9.21 -3.36
C ALA A 240 3.52 -7.91 -3.39
N ARG A 241 2.26 -8.03 -2.97
CA ARG A 241 1.34 -6.92 -2.78
C ARG A 241 1.95 -6.01 -1.71
N SER A 242 2.50 -4.87 -2.09
CA SER A 242 2.65 -3.73 -1.19
C SER A 242 1.29 -3.07 -1.04
N SER A 243 0.81 -2.94 0.19
CA SER A 243 -0.48 -2.34 0.54
C SER A 243 -0.42 -0.80 0.61
N THR A 244 0.58 -0.15 0.03
CA THR A 244 0.90 1.27 0.29
C THR A 244 0.99 2.10 -0.99
N PHE A 245 -0.06 2.87 -1.28
CA PHE A 245 0.03 4.07 -2.12
C PHE A 245 -0.80 5.17 -1.46
N VAL A 246 -0.32 5.69 -0.33
CA VAL A 246 -0.84 6.97 0.18
C VAL A 246 0.02 8.07 -0.44
N ALA A 247 -0.42 8.59 -1.59
CA ALA A 247 0.09 9.86 -2.08
C ALA A 247 -0.35 10.95 -1.09
N ARG A 248 0.62 11.77 -0.69
CA ARG A 248 0.43 12.90 0.22
C ARG A 248 -0.62 13.85 -0.37
N SER A 249 -1.72 14.04 0.36
CA SER A 249 -2.66 15.14 0.11
C SER A 249 -1.94 16.46 0.39
N SER A 250 -1.44 17.12 -0.65
CA SER A 250 -0.89 18.47 -0.58
C SER A 250 -2.03 19.49 -0.59
N LEU A 251 -2.73 19.61 0.54
CA LEU A 251 -3.59 20.74 0.83
C LEU A 251 -3.20 21.25 2.21
N LEU A 252 -2.43 22.34 2.23
CA LEU A 252 -2.32 23.40 3.25
C LEU A 252 -0.95 24.09 3.11
N LYS A 253 -0.77 24.89 2.05
CA LYS A 253 0.22 25.97 2.08
C LYS A 253 -0.46 27.19 2.70
N SER A 254 -0.11 27.45 3.96
CA SER A 254 -0.47 28.66 4.69
C SER A 254 0.09 29.88 3.95
N ILE A 255 -0.81 30.81 3.61
CA ILE A 255 -0.50 32.12 3.06
C ILE A 255 0.11 32.95 4.18
N HIS A 256 1.41 33.27 4.13
CA HIS A 256 1.98 34.47 4.74
C HIS A 256 3.17 34.94 3.89
N SER A 257 2.87 35.88 3.01
CA SER A 257 3.83 36.61 2.18
C SER A 257 4.50 37.73 2.98
N ARG A 258 5.82 37.88 2.84
CA ARG A 258 6.42 39.22 2.68
C ARG A 258 7.78 39.15 1.96
N PRO A 259 8.05 40.07 1.01
CA PRO A 259 9.22 40.01 0.15
C PRO A 259 10.40 40.80 0.72
N SER A 260 11.63 40.36 0.45
CA SER A 260 12.81 41.23 0.54
C SER A 260 13.40 41.42 -0.84
N VAL A 261 13.51 42.69 -1.19
CA VAL A 261 13.97 43.28 -2.45
C VAL A 261 15.49 43.46 -2.39
N SER A 262 16.22 43.18 -3.47
CA SER A 262 17.16 44.13 -4.09
C SER A 262 17.96 43.54 -5.26
N PRO A 263 18.47 44.39 -6.18
CA PRO A 263 18.46 44.12 -7.61
C PRO A 263 19.85 44.14 -8.30
N ASP A 264 19.82 43.72 -9.57
CA ASP A 264 20.59 44.11 -10.77
C ASP A 264 21.98 44.78 -10.63
N VAL A 265 22.93 44.37 -11.50
CA VAL A 265 23.26 45.08 -12.75
C VAL A 265 24.40 44.35 -13.51
N PRO A 266 24.36 44.28 -14.86
CA PRO A 266 25.32 43.57 -15.73
C PRO A 266 26.32 44.50 -16.43
N SER A 267 27.34 43.96 -17.11
CA SER A 267 28.09 44.67 -18.17
C SER A 267 28.98 43.74 -19.02
N PRO A 268 29.38 44.15 -20.25
CA PRO A 268 29.23 43.32 -21.45
C PRO A 268 30.53 43.05 -22.24
N ALA A 269 30.33 42.34 -23.36
CA ALA A 269 31.28 41.83 -24.35
C ALA A 269 32.15 42.88 -25.07
N GLY A 270 33.29 42.41 -25.56
CA GLY A 270 34.11 43.07 -26.57
C GLY A 270 35.02 42.04 -27.29
N ASP A 271 34.72 41.79 -28.56
CA ASP A 271 35.60 41.26 -29.60
C ASP A 271 36.08 42.47 -30.46
N PRO A 272 37.20 42.43 -31.24
CA PRO A 272 37.44 41.41 -32.26
C PRO A 272 38.92 41.01 -32.57
N ASN A 273 39.02 39.90 -33.32
CA ASN A 273 40.15 39.18 -33.94
C ASN A 273 41.01 40.03 -34.94
N PRO A 274 42.21 39.60 -35.47
CA PRO A 274 42.35 38.43 -36.36
C PRO A 274 43.71 37.64 -36.42
N ALA A 275 43.57 36.34 -36.76
CA ALA A 275 44.33 35.49 -37.71
C ALA A 275 45.84 35.15 -37.57
N SER A 276 46.15 33.86 -37.42
CA SER A 276 47.12 33.12 -38.27
C SER A 276 46.95 31.60 -38.13
N GLY A 277 46.99 30.89 -39.26
CA GLY A 277 46.58 29.48 -39.38
C GLY A 277 47.70 28.44 -39.39
N ASN A 278 47.29 27.17 -39.23
CA ASN A 278 47.61 26.07 -40.14
C ASN A 278 46.76 24.81 -39.78
N PRO A 279 46.52 23.89 -40.72
CA PRO A 279 45.39 22.94 -40.67
C PRO A 279 45.79 21.57 -40.12
N VAL A 280 44.93 20.96 -39.30
CA VAL A 280 44.99 19.54 -38.93
C VAL A 280 43.60 18.92 -39.14
N LEU A 281 43.59 17.77 -39.82
CA LEU A 281 42.40 16.99 -40.20
C LEU A 281 41.50 16.64 -39.00
N PRO A 282 40.16 16.54 -39.20
CA PRO A 282 39.21 16.27 -38.13
C PRO A 282 39.13 14.78 -37.76
N SER A 283 39.35 14.48 -36.48
CA SER A 283 38.90 13.24 -35.83
C SER A 283 37.38 13.21 -35.72
N PRO A 284 36.75 12.02 -35.70
CA PRO A 284 35.29 11.90 -35.78
C PRO A 284 34.59 12.45 -34.53
N ARG A 285 33.51 13.21 -34.78
CA ARG A 285 32.53 13.70 -33.79
C ARG A 285 32.17 12.60 -32.78
N ALA A 286 32.51 12.86 -31.51
CA ALA A 286 31.74 12.32 -30.41
C ALA A 286 30.31 12.86 -30.54
N VAL A 287 29.35 11.95 -30.66
CA VAL A 287 27.92 12.24 -30.63
C VAL A 287 27.61 12.73 -29.21
N ASP A 288 27.13 13.97 -29.10
CA ASP A 288 26.53 14.47 -27.86
C ASP A 288 25.43 13.49 -27.43
N PRO A 289 25.44 12.99 -26.17
CA PRO A 289 24.29 12.28 -25.66
C PRO A 289 23.12 13.26 -25.55
N SER A 290 22.00 12.93 -26.19
CA SER A 290 20.73 13.64 -26.04
C SER A 290 20.41 13.83 -24.54
N PRO A 291 19.88 15.00 -24.13
CA PRO A 291 19.46 15.20 -22.75
C PRO A 291 18.39 14.18 -22.41
N ALA A 292 18.66 13.34 -21.42
CA ALA A 292 17.66 12.48 -20.80
C ALA A 292 16.48 13.37 -20.38
N SER A 293 15.27 13.01 -20.81
CA SER A 293 14.05 13.70 -20.40
C SER A 293 14.01 13.74 -18.88
N SER A 294 14.00 14.95 -18.30
CA SER A 294 13.86 15.15 -16.87
C SER A 294 12.52 14.57 -16.39
N LEU A 295 12.53 13.86 -15.26
CA LEU A 295 11.30 13.37 -14.63
C LEU A 295 10.38 14.55 -14.28
N PRO A 296 9.05 14.44 -14.48
CA PRO A 296 8.08 15.48 -14.15
C PRO A 296 8.16 15.88 -12.67
N ALA A 297 8.38 17.17 -12.43
CA ALA A 297 8.35 17.75 -11.10
C ALA A 297 6.93 18.27 -10.77
N PRO A 298 6.56 18.43 -9.47
CA PRO A 298 5.29 19.04 -9.08
C PRO A 298 5.02 20.41 -9.71
N ALA A 299 6.09 21.18 -9.98
CA ALA A 299 6.00 22.47 -10.67
C ALA A 299 5.49 22.34 -12.12
N ASP A 300 5.71 21.20 -12.79
CA ASP A 300 5.23 20.98 -14.15
C ASP A 300 3.71 20.76 -14.18
N ALA A 301 3.18 20.04 -13.18
CA ALA A 301 1.73 19.89 -12.98
C ALA A 301 1.06 21.24 -12.64
N GLU A 302 1.70 22.07 -11.80
CA GLU A 302 1.21 23.41 -11.48
C GLU A 302 1.13 24.31 -12.73
N ARG A 303 2.17 24.30 -13.58
CA ARG A 303 2.13 25.01 -14.87
C ARG A 303 1.02 24.51 -15.81
N LEU A 304 0.76 23.20 -15.84
CA LEU A 304 -0.37 22.65 -16.62
C LEU A 304 -1.71 23.10 -16.06
N ASN A 305 -1.87 23.17 -14.74
CA ASN A 305 -3.08 23.68 -14.10
C ASN A 305 -3.33 25.14 -14.47
N GLU A 306 -2.31 25.99 -14.43
CA GLU A 306 -2.42 27.40 -14.84
C GLU A 306 -2.76 27.52 -16.33
N LYS A 307 -2.04 26.79 -17.19
CA LYS A 307 -2.22 26.81 -18.65
C LYS A 307 -3.62 26.37 -19.08
N HIS A 308 -4.19 25.38 -18.40
CA HIS A 308 -5.44 24.73 -18.79
C HIS A 308 -6.63 25.06 -17.88
N GLN A 309 -6.50 26.11 -17.05
CA GLN A 309 -7.50 26.49 -16.05
C GLN A 309 -8.93 26.61 -16.61
N ALA A 310 -9.11 27.26 -17.76
CA ALA A 310 -10.43 27.44 -18.37
C ALA A 310 -11.07 26.10 -18.81
N GLN A 311 -10.25 25.17 -19.31
CA GLN A 311 -10.70 23.84 -19.73
C GLN A 311 -11.06 22.97 -18.52
N LEU A 312 -10.24 23.02 -17.47
CA LEU A 312 -10.52 22.33 -16.20
C LEU A 312 -11.79 22.88 -15.53
N ALA A 313 -12.02 24.20 -15.56
CA ALA A 313 -13.23 24.81 -15.03
C ALA A 313 -14.49 24.41 -15.83
N ALA A 314 -14.40 24.34 -17.16
CA ALA A 314 -15.49 23.85 -18.00
C ALA A 314 -15.81 22.38 -17.71
N LEU A 315 -14.77 21.54 -17.59
CA LEU A 315 -14.89 20.14 -17.20
C LEU A 315 -15.50 19.98 -15.80
N ALA A 316 -15.10 20.82 -14.84
CA ALA A 316 -15.68 20.82 -13.49
C ALA A 316 -17.18 21.12 -13.52
N LYS A 317 -17.59 22.14 -14.28
CA LYS A 317 -19.00 22.56 -14.41
C LYS A 317 -19.86 21.47 -15.05
N GLU A 318 -19.38 20.88 -16.14
CA GLU A 318 -20.10 19.79 -16.81
C GLU A 318 -20.12 18.53 -15.94
N GLY A 319 -19.00 18.17 -15.32
CA GLY A 319 -18.87 17.01 -14.45
C GLY A 319 -19.71 17.08 -13.18
N ALA A 320 -19.89 18.26 -12.60
CA ALA A 320 -20.84 18.45 -11.49
C ALA A 320 -22.29 18.16 -11.92
N THR A 321 -22.62 18.41 -13.19
CA THR A 321 -23.97 18.24 -13.73
C THR A 321 -24.23 16.80 -14.20
N LYS A 322 -23.23 16.15 -14.83
CA LYS A 322 -23.41 14.86 -15.54
C LYS A 322 -22.68 13.68 -14.92
N PHE A 323 -21.56 13.91 -14.24
CA PHE A 323 -20.63 12.86 -13.81
C PHE A 323 -20.44 12.81 -12.29
N HIS A 324 -21.35 13.44 -11.53
CA HIS A 324 -21.31 13.45 -10.06
C HIS A 324 -20.00 13.98 -9.46
N PHE A 325 -19.34 14.96 -10.11
CA PHE A 325 -18.10 15.51 -9.56
C PHE A 325 -18.33 16.15 -8.19
N ALA A 326 -17.35 15.99 -7.30
CA ALA A 326 -17.34 16.67 -6.02
C ALA A 326 -17.10 18.17 -6.23
N ASP A 327 -18.02 18.97 -5.70
CA ASP A 327 -18.04 20.44 -5.75
C ASP A 327 -16.83 21.10 -5.08
N TYR A 328 -16.24 20.44 -4.08
CA TYR A 328 -15.09 20.94 -3.34
C TYR A 328 -13.73 20.52 -3.93
N ALA A 329 -13.70 19.62 -4.92
CA ALA A 329 -12.47 19.04 -5.47
C ALA A 329 -12.51 19.10 -7.02
N PRO A 330 -12.21 20.27 -7.61
CA PRO A 330 -12.21 20.42 -9.06
C PRO A 330 -11.12 19.56 -9.72
N PRO A 331 -11.28 19.18 -11.00
CA PRO A 331 -10.26 18.45 -11.74
C PRO A 331 -8.92 19.19 -11.78
N THR A 332 -7.83 18.47 -11.58
CA THR A 332 -6.48 19.07 -11.46
C THR A 332 -5.40 18.11 -11.95
N PHE A 333 -4.30 18.65 -12.46
CA PHE A 333 -3.09 17.90 -12.73
C PHE A 333 -2.25 17.73 -11.46
N MET A 334 -1.69 16.54 -11.29
CA MET A 334 -0.76 16.20 -10.21
C MET A 334 0.31 15.23 -10.70
N VAL A 335 1.39 15.09 -9.94
CA VAL A 335 2.41 14.06 -10.22
C VAL A 335 2.08 12.80 -9.43
N PHE A 336 1.99 11.67 -10.13
CA PHE A 336 1.87 10.34 -9.55
C PHE A 336 2.95 9.45 -10.17
N ARG A 337 3.88 8.93 -9.35
CA ARG A 337 5.00 8.07 -9.76
C ARG A 337 5.76 8.59 -10.99
N ASP A 338 6.21 9.84 -10.90
CA ASP A 338 6.96 10.50 -11.97
C ASP A 338 6.17 10.63 -13.29
N GLU A 339 4.84 10.53 -13.25
CA GLU A 339 3.94 10.78 -14.38
C GLU A 339 2.92 11.86 -14.00
N ILE A 340 2.42 12.59 -14.99
CA ILE A 340 1.37 13.57 -14.79
C ILE A 340 0.02 12.88 -14.90
N ALA A 341 -0.76 12.96 -13.83
CA ALA A 341 -2.13 12.46 -13.75
C ALA A 341 -3.14 13.62 -13.79
N LEU A 342 -4.23 13.46 -14.53
CA LEU A 342 -5.42 14.28 -14.41
C LEU A 342 -6.35 13.64 -13.37
N GLN A 343 -6.41 14.25 -12.18
CA GLN A 343 -7.25 13.82 -11.07
C GLN A 343 -8.67 14.38 -11.19
N MET A 344 -9.66 13.53 -10.97
CA MET A 344 -11.08 13.87 -10.91
C MET A 344 -11.73 13.15 -9.73
N THR A 345 -12.49 13.90 -8.92
CA THR A 345 -13.18 13.33 -7.74
C THR A 345 -14.68 13.23 -8.01
N LEU A 346 -15.25 12.02 -7.86
CA LEU A 346 -16.64 11.69 -8.14
C LEU A 346 -17.34 11.19 -6.87
N ARG A 347 -18.63 11.50 -6.71
CA ARG A 347 -19.47 10.94 -5.63
C ARG A 347 -20.26 9.76 -6.19
N ASN A 348 -20.00 8.58 -5.65
CA ASN A 348 -20.76 7.39 -6.04
C ASN A 348 -22.23 7.54 -5.61
N SER A 349 -23.15 7.40 -6.57
CA SER A 349 -24.59 7.44 -6.33
C SER A 349 -25.14 6.10 -5.82
N ILE A 350 -24.37 5.01 -5.95
CA ILE A 350 -24.74 3.68 -5.46
C ILE A 350 -24.65 3.65 -3.93
N GLN A 351 -25.72 3.20 -3.28
CA GLN A 351 -25.75 2.98 -1.85
C GLN A 351 -25.29 1.56 -1.53
N PHE A 352 -24.19 1.44 -0.78
CA PHE A 352 -23.76 0.16 -0.24
C PHE A 352 -24.52 -0.14 1.05
N GLY A 353 -25.11 -1.35 1.14
CA GLY A 353 -25.79 -1.79 2.37
C GLY A 353 -24.83 -1.84 3.57
N ARG A 354 -25.36 -1.66 4.79
CA ARG A 354 -24.61 -1.60 6.07
C ARG A 354 -23.44 -2.60 6.10
N VAL A 355 -22.21 -2.11 5.93
CA VAL A 355 -20.88 -2.62 6.36
C VAL A 355 -20.59 -4.13 6.17
N LYS A 356 -21.45 -4.90 5.50
CA LYS A 356 -21.32 -6.37 5.37
C LYS A 356 -20.66 -6.82 4.07
N GLY A 357 -20.42 -5.90 3.12
CA GLY A 357 -19.68 -6.20 1.89
C GLY A 357 -18.18 -6.04 2.09
N SER A 358 -17.36 -6.85 1.42
CA SER A 358 -15.92 -6.64 1.38
C SER A 358 -15.57 -5.34 0.64
N ILE A 359 -14.41 -4.75 0.93
CA ILE A 359 -13.87 -3.60 0.18
C ILE A 359 -13.75 -3.93 -1.32
N TYR A 360 -13.47 -5.19 -1.67
CA TYR A 360 -13.33 -5.65 -3.05
C TYR A 360 -14.68 -5.66 -3.77
N LYS A 361 -15.74 -6.12 -3.10
CA LYS A 361 -17.08 -6.09 -3.67
C LYS A 361 -17.54 -4.66 -3.91
N ARG A 362 -17.27 -3.75 -2.96
CA ARG A 362 -17.57 -2.33 -3.14
C ARG A 362 -16.74 -1.70 -4.24
N ALA A 363 -15.44 -1.97 -4.30
CA ALA A 363 -14.56 -1.45 -5.36
C ALA A 363 -14.97 -1.93 -6.74
N ALA A 364 -15.30 -3.22 -6.89
CA ALA A 364 -15.82 -3.77 -8.14
C ALA A 364 -17.13 -3.13 -8.53
N GLN A 365 -18.08 -3.01 -7.61
CA GLN A 365 -19.35 -2.34 -7.87
C GLN A 365 -19.18 -0.84 -8.18
N SER A 366 -18.29 -0.14 -7.48
CA SER A 366 -17.93 1.26 -7.77
C SER A 366 -17.33 1.41 -9.16
N PHE A 367 -16.53 0.44 -9.61
CA PHE A 367 -15.98 0.44 -10.96
C PHE A 367 -17.05 0.08 -11.99
N ASP A 368 -17.57 -1.15 -11.96
CA ASP A 368 -18.42 -1.70 -13.01
C ASP A 368 -19.77 -1.01 -13.13
N LEU A 369 -20.41 -0.69 -12.00
CA LEU A 369 -21.78 -0.17 -12.00
C LEU A 369 -21.83 1.37 -11.98
N PHE A 370 -20.76 2.03 -11.53
CA PHE A 370 -20.73 3.49 -11.43
C PHE A 370 -19.71 4.12 -12.38
N LEU A 371 -18.42 3.83 -12.25
CA LEU A 371 -17.39 4.56 -13.00
C LEU A 371 -17.34 4.14 -14.49
N ALA A 372 -17.23 2.84 -14.78
CA ALA A 372 -17.03 2.30 -16.12
C ALA A 372 -18.07 2.78 -17.15
N PRO A 373 -19.38 2.83 -16.83
CA PRO A 373 -20.40 3.35 -17.76
C PRO A 373 -20.20 4.82 -18.17
N GLN A 374 -19.49 5.60 -17.36
CA GLN A 374 -19.26 7.03 -17.58
C GLN A 374 -17.94 7.32 -18.32
N LEU A 375 -17.01 6.35 -18.38
CA LEU A 375 -15.64 6.57 -18.88
C LEU A 375 -15.59 6.99 -20.35
N LYS A 376 -16.53 6.51 -21.18
CA LYS A 376 -16.62 6.91 -22.59
C LYS A 376 -16.93 8.39 -22.72
N ASP A 377 -18.03 8.83 -22.12
CA ASP A 377 -18.47 10.22 -22.19
C ASP A 377 -17.47 11.17 -21.51
N LEU A 378 -16.84 10.74 -20.42
CA LEU A 378 -15.76 11.49 -19.76
C LEU A 378 -14.54 11.63 -20.67
N SER A 379 -14.09 10.54 -21.30
CA SER A 379 -12.95 10.56 -22.22
C SER A 379 -13.18 11.50 -23.41
N ASP A 380 -14.40 11.53 -23.95
CA ASP A 380 -14.75 12.38 -25.11
C ASP A 380 -14.77 13.87 -24.77
N ARG A 381 -14.88 14.25 -23.48
CA ARG A 381 -14.83 15.65 -23.02
C ARG A 381 -13.42 16.17 -22.79
N ILE A 382 -12.44 15.28 -22.71
CA ILE A 382 -11.07 15.64 -22.39
C ILE A 382 -10.35 15.97 -23.69
N SER A 383 -9.88 17.21 -23.80
CA SER A 383 -9.21 17.66 -25.02
C SER A 383 -8.02 16.75 -25.35
N PRO A 384 -7.86 16.32 -26.62
CA PRO A 384 -6.69 15.56 -27.03
C PRO A 384 -5.38 16.34 -26.82
N ASP A 385 -5.43 17.67 -26.81
CA ASP A 385 -4.27 18.55 -26.68
C ASP A 385 -3.68 18.61 -25.26
N LEU A 386 -4.42 18.12 -24.25
CA LEU A 386 -3.93 18.05 -22.88
C LEU A 386 -2.80 17.01 -22.80
N GLN A 387 -1.65 17.38 -22.27
CA GLN A 387 -0.48 16.48 -22.18
C GLN A 387 -0.36 15.91 -20.78
N PHE A 388 -0.79 14.67 -20.61
CA PHE A 388 -0.69 13.91 -19.36
C PHE A 388 -0.77 12.40 -19.67
N GLN A 389 -0.28 11.57 -18.75
CA GLN A 389 -0.10 10.14 -18.94
C GLN A 389 -1.22 9.31 -18.27
N LEU A 390 -1.73 9.78 -17.14
CA LEU A 390 -2.64 9.00 -16.29
C LEU A 390 -3.97 9.73 -16.06
N PHE A 391 -5.06 8.97 -16.00
CA PHE A 391 -6.27 9.43 -15.32
C PHE A 391 -6.24 8.97 -13.88
N ASP A 392 -6.63 9.81 -12.93
CA ASP A 392 -6.87 9.42 -11.55
C ASP A 392 -8.33 9.72 -11.19
N PHE A 393 -9.16 8.68 -11.12
CA PHE A 393 -10.55 8.80 -10.72
C PHE A 393 -10.72 8.45 -9.24
N SER A 394 -10.91 9.45 -8.38
CA SER A 394 -11.22 9.26 -6.96
C SER A 394 -12.74 9.17 -6.75
N VAL A 395 -13.25 7.96 -6.50
CA VAL A 395 -14.67 7.66 -6.31
C VAL A 395 -15.00 7.58 -4.82
N LEU A 396 -15.88 8.46 -4.36
CA LEU A 396 -16.29 8.57 -2.96
C LEU A 396 -17.58 7.78 -2.69
N ASN A 397 -17.45 6.70 -1.91
CA ASN A 397 -18.53 5.86 -1.44
C ASN A 397 -19.03 6.33 -0.06
N ARG A 398 -20.34 6.43 0.12
CA ARG A 398 -20.96 6.62 1.45
C ARG A 398 -21.35 5.28 2.06
N LEU A 399 -20.77 4.95 3.21
CA LEU A 399 -21.00 3.67 3.89
C LEU A 399 -22.09 3.75 4.98
N SER A 400 -22.50 4.95 5.38
CA SER A 400 -23.59 5.18 6.32
C SER A 400 -24.29 6.53 6.06
N PRO A 401 -25.63 6.61 6.19
CA PRO A 401 -26.34 7.87 6.06
C PRO A 401 -26.10 8.78 7.29
N GLY A 402 -25.78 10.06 7.05
CA GLY A 402 -25.65 11.10 8.08
C GLY A 402 -24.38 11.95 7.98
N VAL A 403 -24.34 13.07 8.72
CA VAL A 403 -23.23 14.06 8.72
C VAL A 403 -21.93 13.50 9.33
N LYS A 404 -22.02 12.42 10.13
CA LYS A 404 -20.89 11.67 10.70
C LYS A 404 -20.68 10.30 10.05
N GLY A 405 -21.27 10.08 8.87
CA GLY A 405 -21.17 8.78 8.17
C GLY A 405 -19.74 8.49 7.72
N SER A 406 -19.29 7.25 7.88
CA SER A 406 -18.02 6.80 7.32
C SER A 406 -18.10 6.84 5.79
N SER A 407 -17.02 7.35 5.19
CA SER A 407 -16.86 7.42 3.74
C SER A 407 -15.62 6.63 3.34
N GLU A 408 -15.65 6.07 2.15
CA GLU A 408 -14.55 5.32 1.55
C GLU A 408 -14.20 5.97 0.22
N ALA A 409 -12.93 6.26 -0.01
CA ALA A 409 -12.43 6.74 -1.29
C ALA A 409 -11.79 5.58 -2.04
N ILE A 410 -12.13 5.42 -3.31
CA ILE A 410 -11.53 4.41 -4.20
C ILE A 410 -10.94 5.12 -5.40
N GLU A 411 -9.62 5.05 -5.56
CA GLU A 411 -8.89 5.65 -6.67
C GLU A 411 -8.65 4.62 -7.76
N PHE A 412 -9.03 4.96 -9.00
CA PHE A 412 -8.73 4.18 -10.20
C PHE A 412 -7.79 4.98 -11.08
N ILE A 413 -6.50 4.65 -11.00
CA ILE A 413 -5.44 5.35 -11.71
C ILE A 413 -5.13 4.57 -12.99
N CYS A 414 -5.62 5.06 -14.11
CA CYS A 414 -5.63 4.36 -15.39
C CYS A 414 -4.66 5.02 -16.38
N PRO A 415 -3.78 4.26 -17.05
CA PRO A 415 -3.02 4.79 -18.17
C PRO A 415 -3.97 5.33 -19.24
N ARG A 416 -3.69 6.52 -19.76
CA ARG A 416 -4.54 7.16 -20.78
C ARG A 416 -4.68 6.29 -22.03
N THR A 417 -3.64 5.55 -22.39
CA THR A 417 -3.65 4.59 -23.50
C THR A 417 -4.60 3.42 -23.24
N ALA A 418 -4.53 2.79 -22.06
CA ALA A 418 -5.42 1.70 -21.66
C ALA A 418 -6.88 2.18 -21.56
N LEU A 419 -7.13 3.36 -20.99
CA LEU A 419 -8.48 3.93 -20.96
C LEU A 419 -9.02 4.14 -22.38
N LYS A 420 -8.18 4.60 -23.31
CA LYS A 420 -8.58 4.77 -24.71
C LYS A 420 -8.96 3.44 -25.37
N GLN A 421 -8.17 2.40 -25.16
CA GLN A 421 -8.49 1.04 -25.64
C GLN A 421 -9.82 0.55 -25.04
N PHE A 422 -10.05 0.83 -23.75
CA PHE A 422 -11.30 0.46 -23.08
C PHE A 422 -12.52 1.15 -23.68
N VAL A 423 -12.48 2.49 -23.86
CA VAL A 423 -13.63 3.23 -24.44
C VAL A 423 -13.89 2.92 -25.92
N ASN A 424 -12.89 2.35 -26.60
CA ASN A 424 -12.99 1.80 -27.96
C ASN A 424 -13.46 0.34 -27.98
N ALA A 425 -13.75 -0.26 -26.83
CA ALA A 425 -14.11 -1.68 -26.68
C ALA A 425 -13.04 -2.68 -27.17
N GLU A 426 -11.76 -2.28 -27.15
CA GLU A 426 -10.63 -3.15 -27.50
C GLU A 426 -10.20 -4.05 -26.32
N ILE A 427 -10.47 -3.59 -25.09
CA ILE A 427 -10.18 -4.33 -23.85
C ILE A 427 -11.40 -4.35 -22.93
N THR A 428 -11.50 -5.38 -22.11
CA THR A 428 -12.57 -5.56 -21.10
C THR A 428 -12.34 -4.70 -19.85
N ASN A 429 -13.37 -4.60 -19.00
CA ASN A 429 -13.28 -3.99 -17.66
C ASN A 429 -12.09 -4.54 -16.86
N GLN A 430 -11.93 -5.87 -16.84
CA GLN A 430 -10.85 -6.52 -16.10
C GLN A 430 -9.47 -6.16 -16.69
N GLN A 431 -9.33 -6.18 -18.01
CA GLN A 431 -8.05 -5.83 -18.66
C GLN A 431 -7.66 -4.36 -18.48
N LEU A 432 -8.63 -3.45 -18.34
CA LEU A 432 -8.35 -2.06 -17.97
C LEU A 432 -7.83 -2.00 -16.52
N LEU A 433 -8.49 -2.70 -15.58
CA LEU A 433 -8.07 -2.74 -14.18
C LEU A 433 -6.69 -3.38 -13.98
N ASP A 434 -6.38 -4.43 -14.73
CA ASP A 434 -5.08 -5.12 -14.70
C ASP A 434 -3.93 -4.20 -15.13
N GLN A 435 -4.21 -3.24 -16.02
CA GLN A 435 -3.28 -2.21 -16.48
C GLN A 435 -3.29 -0.94 -15.61
N SER A 436 -4.16 -0.89 -14.60
CA SER A 436 -4.38 0.28 -13.75
C SER A 436 -3.90 0.04 -12.32
N VAL A 437 -3.88 1.11 -11.53
CA VAL A 437 -3.66 1.03 -10.07
C VAL A 437 -4.99 1.34 -9.39
N VAL A 438 -5.46 0.41 -8.55
CA VAL A 438 -6.67 0.59 -7.74
C VAL A 438 -6.28 0.78 -6.28
N LEU A 439 -6.70 1.88 -5.66
CA LEU A 439 -6.44 2.19 -4.26
C LEU A 439 -7.77 2.31 -3.51
N VAL A 440 -7.88 1.77 -2.31
CA VAL A 440 -9.00 2.01 -1.39
C VAL A 440 -8.46 2.72 -0.16
N ASN A 441 -8.87 3.96 0.08
CA ASN A 441 -8.33 4.85 1.11
C ASN A 441 -6.78 4.92 1.08
N GLY A 442 -6.20 5.00 -0.12
CA GLY A 442 -4.75 5.00 -0.33
C GLY A 442 -4.05 3.64 -0.18
N VAL A 443 -4.80 2.55 -0.01
CA VAL A 443 -4.25 1.19 0.04
C VAL A 443 -4.43 0.51 -1.31
N ARG A 444 -3.32 0.11 -1.95
CA ARG A 444 -3.41 -0.60 -3.24
C ARG A 444 -4.04 -1.97 -3.06
N ILE A 445 -5.04 -2.27 -3.89
CA ILE A 445 -5.68 -3.58 -3.95
C ILE A 445 -5.53 -4.20 -5.34
N ALA A 446 -5.58 -5.53 -5.41
CA ALA A 446 -5.81 -6.24 -6.66
C ALA A 446 -7.31 -6.50 -6.78
N LEU A 447 -7.92 -6.04 -7.87
CA LEU A 447 -9.35 -6.18 -8.10
C LEU A 447 -9.57 -7.15 -9.26
N ASN A 448 -10.20 -8.29 -8.97
CA ASN A 448 -10.69 -9.22 -9.97
C ASN A 448 -12.21 -9.23 -9.89
N LEU A 449 -12.86 -8.70 -10.93
CA LEU A 449 -14.30 -8.50 -11.00
C LEU A 449 -15.08 -9.83 -10.95
N GLN A 450 -14.53 -10.90 -11.53
CA GLN A 450 -15.19 -12.21 -11.55
C GLN A 450 -15.19 -12.91 -10.19
N LEU A 451 -14.24 -12.59 -9.30
CA LEU A 451 -14.13 -13.21 -7.98
C LEU A 451 -15.01 -12.54 -6.92
N VAL A 452 -15.69 -11.44 -7.25
CA VAL A 452 -16.40 -10.58 -6.30
C VAL A 452 -17.88 -10.36 -6.64
N GLU A 453 -18.36 -10.88 -7.78
CA GLU A 453 -19.79 -10.97 -8.09
C GLU A 453 -20.58 -11.72 -7.02
#